data_AF-A0A968SHF4-F1
#
_entry.id   AF-A0A968SHF4-F1
#
_cell.length_a   1.000
_cell.length_b   1.000
_cell.length_c   1.000
_cell.angle_alpha   90.00
_cell.angle_beta   90.00
_cell.angle_gamma   90.00
#
_symmetry.space_group_name_H-M   'P 1'
#
loop_
_entity.id
_entity.type
_entity.pdbx_description
1 polymer ?
#
loop_
_entity_poly.entity_id
_entity_poly.type
_entity_poly.pdbx_seq_one_letter_code
_entity_poly.pdbx_strand_id
1 'polypeptide(L)'
;MTTQSVLPESPPSPVTDVAAWVKKNLFDGWFSSLLTLGIGFGLIKFLLGFWDWITTKAKWDVIPANLPLFMVGRFPADQYWRAWLIAALLVGVGGLTWGMLTLSQEPEGNHQIGFSRNTLIGIGVLAFAIVLLPLPTPNKAMILGILSLALGGCFLGRLGVRKLPAIGSVVAGAWIISFILVLWLLAGGFGLQTVGTDLWNGLLLTIFMASISIGLSFPLGIIFALGRQSSLP
;
A
#
# COMPACT_ATOMS: atom_id res chain seq x y z
N MET A 1 47.13 3.05 42.51
CA MET A 1 46.52 2.51 41.29
C MET A 1 45.86 3.66 40.57
N THR A 2 46.47 4.18 39.51
CA THR A 2 45.98 5.33 38.75
C THR A 2 45.22 4.79 37.54
N THR A 3 43.90 4.93 37.56
CA THR A 3 43.00 4.52 36.47
C THR A 3 43.18 5.51 35.31
N GLN A 4 43.81 5.07 34.21
CA GLN A 4 43.86 5.87 32.99
C GLN A 4 42.47 5.88 32.33
N SER A 5 41.88 7.06 32.21
CA SER A 5 40.64 7.27 31.47
C SER A 5 40.93 7.14 29.97
N VAL A 6 40.56 6.01 29.38
CA VAL A 6 40.53 5.84 27.92
C VAL A 6 39.36 6.68 27.40
N LEU A 7 39.66 7.85 26.83
CA LEU A 7 38.66 8.64 26.12
C LEU A 7 38.15 7.81 24.93
N PRO A 8 36.83 7.81 24.65
CA PRO A 8 36.29 7.11 23.48
C PRO A 8 36.90 7.73 22.22
N GLU A 9 37.51 6.88 21.39
CA GLU A 9 38.02 7.26 20.07
C GLU A 9 36.86 7.87 19.26
N SER A 10 37.08 9.06 18.71
CA SER A 10 36.04 9.75 17.93
C SER A 10 35.75 8.93 16.66
N PRO A 11 34.48 8.81 16.23
CA PRO A 11 34.14 8.07 15.03
C PRO A 11 34.91 8.67 13.84
N PRO A 12 35.43 7.84 12.91
CA PRO A 12 36.21 8.31 11.78
C PRO A 12 35.39 9.34 11.00
N SER A 13 36.01 10.48 10.71
CA SER A 13 35.36 11.59 10.02
C SER A 13 34.78 11.10 8.68
N PRO A 14 33.53 11.46 8.33
CA PRO A 14 32.95 11.08 7.04
C PRO A 14 33.85 11.59 5.91
N VAL A 15 34.13 10.73 4.91
CA VAL A 15 34.94 11.10 3.75
C VAL A 15 34.25 12.24 3.02
N THR A 16 34.74 13.48 3.21
CA THR A 16 34.16 14.70 2.62
C THR A 16 34.49 14.85 1.15
N ASP A 17 35.54 14.17 0.67
CA ASP A 17 36.01 14.24 -0.71
C ASP A 17 35.60 13.00 -1.51
N VAL A 18 34.54 13.16 -2.31
CA VAL A 18 34.00 12.14 -3.21
C VAL A 18 35.05 11.67 -4.23
N ALA A 19 35.93 12.56 -4.70
CA ALA A 19 36.95 12.20 -5.69
C ALA A 19 38.03 11.29 -5.08
N ALA A 20 38.48 11.61 -3.85
CA ALA A 20 39.40 10.76 -3.10
C ALA A 20 38.77 9.39 -2.79
N TRP A 21 37.48 9.35 -2.45
CA TRP A 21 36.74 8.10 -2.26
C TRP A 21 36.68 7.27 -3.54
N VAL A 22 36.33 7.88 -4.69
CA VAL A 22 36.25 7.19 -5.99
C VAL A 22 37.60 6.62 -6.38
N LYS A 23 38.68 7.41 -6.28
CA LYS A 23 40.03 6.93 -6.60
C LYS A 23 40.42 5.74 -5.73
N LYS A 24 40.17 5.83 -4.42
CA LYS A 24 40.50 4.78 -3.44
C LYS A 24 39.66 3.50 -3.59
N ASN A 25 38.39 3.59 -3.99
CA ASN A 25 37.50 2.41 -4.03
C ASN A 25 37.37 1.80 -5.42
N LEU A 26 37.48 2.59 -6.49
CA LEU A 26 37.26 2.13 -7.86
C LEU A 26 38.56 2.00 -8.66
N PHE A 27 39.61 2.76 -8.31
CA PHE A 27 40.84 2.88 -9.10
C PHE A 27 42.12 2.71 -8.27
N ASP A 28 42.06 1.95 -7.17
CA ASP A 28 43.20 1.77 -6.24
C ASP A 28 44.40 1.04 -6.89
N GLY A 29 44.14 0.25 -7.94
CA GLY A 29 45.17 -0.48 -8.68
C GLY A 29 44.83 -0.66 -10.16
N TRP A 30 45.79 -1.18 -10.94
CA TRP A 30 45.65 -1.35 -12.39
C TRP A 30 44.56 -2.38 -12.76
N PHE A 31 44.45 -3.48 -12.01
CA PHE A 31 43.42 -4.49 -12.21
C PHE A 31 42.04 -3.92 -11.88
N SER A 32 41.90 -3.23 -10.74
CA SER A 32 40.66 -2.55 -10.35
C SER A 32 40.27 -1.48 -11.37
N SER A 33 41.23 -0.74 -11.92
CA SER A 33 40.97 0.25 -12.97
C SER A 33 40.47 -0.39 -14.26
N LEU A 34 41.10 -1.48 -14.71
CA LEU A 34 40.67 -2.21 -15.91
C LEU A 34 39.30 -2.86 -15.72
N LEU A 35 39.07 -3.48 -14.56
CA LEU A 35 37.79 -4.09 -14.20
C LEU A 35 36.68 -3.05 -14.11
N THR A 36 36.93 -1.92 -13.44
CA THR A 36 36.00 -0.80 -13.35
C THR A 36 35.67 -0.23 -14.72
N LEU A 37 36.65 -0.04 -15.59
CA LEU A 37 36.42 0.43 -16.96
C LEU A 37 35.65 -0.59 -17.79
N GLY A 38 35.96 -1.88 -17.67
CA GLY A 38 35.27 -2.96 -18.38
C GLY A 38 33.80 -3.10 -17.96
N ILE A 39 33.54 -3.13 -16.64
CA ILE A 39 32.18 -3.16 -16.09
C ILE A 39 31.45 -1.87 -16.45
N GLY A 40 32.09 -0.71 -16.31
CA GLY A 40 31.51 0.58 -16.67
C GLY A 40 31.10 0.63 -18.14
N PHE A 41 31.96 0.17 -19.04
CA PHE A 41 31.65 0.05 -20.47
C PHE A 41 30.47 -0.90 -20.72
N GLY A 42 30.49 -2.08 -20.10
CA GLY A 42 29.39 -3.05 -20.20
C GLY A 42 28.06 -2.49 -19.69
N LEU A 43 28.08 -1.77 -18.56
CA LEU A 43 26.91 -1.15 -17.96
C LEU A 43 26.37 -0.02 -18.84
N ILE A 44 27.24 0.82 -19.41
CA ILE A 44 26.82 1.85 -20.38
C ILE A 44 26.18 1.19 -21.60
N LYS A 45 26.79 0.14 -22.18
CA LYS A 45 26.21 -0.60 -23.31
C LYS A 45 24.86 -1.20 -22.96
N PHE A 46 24.72 -1.80 -21.79
CA PHE A 46 23.46 -2.33 -21.29
C PHE A 46 22.41 -1.24 -21.16
N LEU A 47 22.73 -0.11 -20.52
CA LEU A 47 21.79 1.00 -20.33
C LEU A 47 21.34 1.60 -21.67
N LEU A 48 22.26 1.78 -22.62
CA LEU A 48 21.93 2.27 -23.95
C LEU A 48 21.04 1.27 -24.70
N GLY A 49 21.34 -0.03 -24.64
CA GLY A 49 20.51 -1.07 -25.25
C GLY A 49 19.14 -1.22 -24.60
N PHE A 50 19.08 -1.07 -23.27
CA PHE A 50 17.84 -1.07 -22.51
C PHE A 50 16.99 0.16 -22.85
N TRP A 51 17.61 1.34 -22.99
CA TRP A 51 16.93 2.56 -23.41
C TRP A 51 16.38 2.47 -24.84
N ASP A 52 17.17 1.94 -25.79
CA ASP A 52 16.70 1.62 -27.14
C ASP A 52 15.49 0.69 -27.06
N TRP A 53 15.60 -0.42 -26.34
CA TRP A 53 14.49 -1.36 -26.21
C TRP A 53 13.23 -0.72 -25.60
N ILE A 54 13.35 0.06 -24.52
CA ILE A 54 12.24 0.78 -23.89
C ILE A 54 11.54 1.71 -24.87
N THR A 55 12.29 2.41 -25.72
CA THR A 55 11.72 3.47 -26.57
C THR A 55 11.30 2.99 -27.96
N THR A 56 11.95 1.95 -28.51
CA THR A 56 11.73 1.51 -29.90
C THR A 56 11.08 0.14 -30.03
N LYS A 57 11.30 -0.78 -29.08
CA LYS A 57 10.85 -2.19 -29.20
C LYS A 57 9.74 -2.57 -28.22
N ALA A 58 9.72 -1.95 -27.05
CA ALA A 58 8.76 -2.24 -26.00
C ALA A 58 7.34 -1.82 -26.43
N LYS A 59 6.42 -2.78 -26.40
CA LYS A 59 5.00 -2.57 -26.73
C LYS A 59 4.24 -2.14 -25.49
N TRP A 60 4.38 -0.87 -25.12
CA TRP A 60 3.75 -0.31 -23.92
C TRP A 60 2.22 -0.40 -23.94
N ASP A 61 1.59 -0.47 -25.12
CA ASP A 61 0.15 -0.62 -25.29
C ASP A 61 -0.42 -1.91 -24.69
N VAL A 62 0.41 -2.95 -24.55
CA VAL A 62 0.00 -4.24 -23.97
C VAL A 62 -0.34 -4.08 -22.49
N ILE A 63 0.31 -3.16 -21.78
CA ILE A 63 0.08 -2.96 -20.34
C ILE A 63 -1.34 -2.45 -20.06
N PRO A 64 -1.78 -1.28 -20.57
CA PRO A 64 -3.14 -0.79 -20.31
C PRO A 64 -4.22 -1.70 -20.92
N ALA A 65 -3.94 -2.39 -22.04
CA ALA A 65 -4.88 -3.31 -22.66
C ALA A 65 -5.16 -4.56 -21.80
N ASN A 66 -4.16 -5.06 -21.06
CA ASN A 66 -4.28 -6.27 -20.23
C ASN A 66 -4.36 -5.96 -18.73
N LEU A 67 -4.31 -4.69 -18.32
CA LEU A 67 -4.38 -4.27 -16.92
C LEU A 67 -5.63 -4.83 -16.20
N PRO A 68 -6.84 -4.88 -16.82
CA PRO A 68 -8.00 -5.52 -16.18
C PRO A 68 -7.78 -7.01 -15.88
N LEU A 69 -7.08 -7.74 -16.76
CA LEU A 69 -6.74 -9.16 -16.55
C LEU A 69 -5.78 -9.35 -15.37
N PHE A 70 -4.82 -8.42 -15.17
CA PHE A 70 -3.94 -8.47 -14.01
C PHE A 70 -4.68 -8.13 -12.70
N MET A 71 -5.57 -7.14 -12.74
CA MET A 71 -6.27 -6.66 -11.54
C MET A 71 -7.39 -7.60 -11.10
N VAL A 72 -8.27 -8.01 -12.02
CA VAL A 72 -9.51 -8.75 -11.72
C VAL A 72 -9.48 -10.17 -12.31
N GLY A 73 -8.40 -10.58 -12.97
CA GLY A 73 -8.31 -11.91 -13.55
C GLY A 73 -9.30 -12.09 -14.71
N ARG A 74 -9.91 -13.28 -14.78
CA ARG A 74 -10.89 -13.65 -15.82
C ARG A 74 -12.32 -13.30 -15.43
N PHE A 75 -12.51 -12.36 -14.51
CA PHE A 75 -13.83 -11.93 -14.10
C PHE A 75 -14.60 -11.34 -15.30
N PRO A 76 -15.90 -11.65 -15.47
CA PRO A 76 -16.68 -11.14 -16.59
C PRO A 76 -16.73 -9.61 -16.61
N ALA A 77 -16.47 -9.00 -17.77
CA ALA A 77 -16.35 -7.54 -17.92
C ALA A 77 -17.66 -6.79 -17.63
N ASP A 78 -18.80 -7.43 -17.90
CA ASP A 78 -20.15 -6.95 -17.57
C ASP A 78 -20.39 -6.85 -16.05
N GLN A 79 -19.59 -7.57 -15.26
CA GLN A 79 -19.71 -7.61 -13.80
C GLN A 79 -18.63 -6.80 -13.07
N TYR A 80 -17.77 -6.07 -13.77
CA TYR A 80 -16.69 -5.27 -13.16
C TYR A 80 -17.19 -4.26 -12.11
N TRP A 81 -18.43 -3.80 -12.23
CA TRP A 81 -19.05 -2.95 -11.21
C TRP A 81 -19.05 -3.59 -9.81
N ARG A 82 -19.10 -4.93 -9.71
CA ARG A 82 -19.02 -5.66 -8.43
C ARG A 82 -17.65 -5.49 -7.77
N ALA A 83 -16.57 -5.60 -8.55
CA ALA A 83 -15.21 -5.38 -8.06
C ALA A 83 -15.02 -3.92 -7.59
N TRP A 84 -15.60 -2.96 -8.33
CA TRP A 84 -15.61 -1.56 -7.90
C TRP A 84 -16.42 -1.32 -6.63
N LEU A 85 -17.57 -1.97 -6.47
CA LEU A 85 -18.35 -1.89 -5.22
C LEU A 85 -17.63 -2.52 -4.04
N ILE A 86 -16.96 -3.67 -4.24
CA ILE A 86 -16.11 -4.29 -3.22
C ILE A 86 -15.01 -3.32 -2.79
N ALA A 87 -14.30 -2.73 -3.75
CA ALA A 87 -13.27 -1.73 -3.46
C ALA A 87 -13.84 -0.53 -2.71
N ALA A 88 -14.98 0.01 -3.15
CA ALA A 88 -15.66 1.12 -2.49
C ALA A 88 -16.08 0.76 -1.06
N LEU A 89 -16.63 -0.43 -0.84
CA LEU A 89 -17.04 -0.91 0.48
C LEU A 89 -15.85 -1.02 1.43
N LEU A 90 -14.79 -1.72 1.02
CA LEU A 90 -13.58 -1.91 1.83
C LEU A 90 -12.88 -0.58 2.14
N VAL A 91 -12.77 0.30 1.15
CA VAL A 91 -12.17 1.63 1.33
C VAL A 91 -13.04 2.54 2.19
N GLY A 92 -14.36 2.47 2.07
CA GLY A 92 -15.29 3.23 2.91
C GLY A 92 -15.21 2.83 4.38
N VAL A 93 -15.25 1.52 4.67
CA VAL A 93 -15.11 0.98 6.04
C VAL A 93 -13.69 1.19 6.58
N GLY A 94 -12.67 1.06 5.74
CA GLY A 94 -11.28 1.42 6.08
C GLY A 94 -11.14 2.92 6.40
N GLY A 95 -11.80 3.78 5.63
CA GLY A 95 -11.88 5.21 5.87
C GLY A 95 -12.51 5.53 7.22
N LEU A 96 -13.66 4.90 7.55
CA LEU A 96 -14.31 5.02 8.86
C LEU A 96 -13.37 4.61 10.01
N THR A 97 -12.66 3.50 9.83
CA THR A 97 -11.69 2.99 10.81
C THR A 97 -10.54 3.97 11.02
N TRP A 98 -9.94 4.47 9.93
CA TRP A 98 -8.87 5.45 10.00
C TRP A 98 -9.33 6.77 10.65
N GLY A 99 -10.55 7.22 10.33
CA GLY A 99 -11.17 8.39 10.96
C GLY A 99 -11.32 8.24 12.47
N MET A 100 -11.78 7.09 12.92
CA MET A 100 -11.89 6.75 14.35
C MET A 100 -10.52 6.78 15.03
N LEU A 101 -9.53 6.07 14.47
CA LEU A 101 -8.20 5.92 15.08
C LEU A 101 -7.42 7.24 15.12
N THR A 102 -7.53 8.07 14.10
CA THR A 102 -6.79 9.35 14.06
C THR A 102 -7.28 10.35 15.09
N LEU A 103 -8.55 10.30 15.53
CA LEU A 103 -8.99 11.11 16.66
C LEU A 103 -8.49 10.57 18.00
N SER A 104 -8.42 9.25 18.16
CA SER A 104 -7.92 8.63 19.40
C SER A 104 -6.42 8.88 19.64
N GLN A 105 -5.68 9.32 18.61
CA GLN A 105 -4.26 9.63 18.69
C GLN A 105 -3.95 11.12 18.93
N GLU A 106 -4.95 12.02 18.83
CA GLU A 106 -4.73 13.46 19.08
C GLU A 106 -4.48 13.68 20.59
N PRO A 107 -3.37 14.33 21.00
CA PRO A 107 -3.11 14.67 22.40
C PRO A 107 -4.25 15.49 23.00
N GLU A 108 -4.60 15.21 24.27
CA GLU A 108 -5.66 15.90 25.00
C GLU A 108 -5.51 17.43 24.91
N GLY A 109 -6.26 18.07 24.01
CA GLY A 109 -6.27 19.53 23.87
C GLY A 109 -6.51 20.08 22.46
N ASN A 110 -6.23 19.32 21.39
CA ASN A 110 -6.41 19.81 20.01
C ASN A 110 -7.42 18.98 19.21
N HIS A 111 -8.66 18.90 19.71
CA HIS A 111 -9.74 18.18 19.02
C HIS A 111 -10.30 19.01 17.84
N GLN A 112 -9.50 19.30 16.83
CA GLN A 112 -10.00 19.87 15.57
C GLN A 112 -10.62 18.76 14.72
N ILE A 113 -11.82 19.01 14.18
CA ILE A 113 -12.52 18.07 13.29
C ILE A 113 -11.78 17.96 11.94
N GLY A 114 -10.99 18.99 11.59
CA GLY A 114 -10.25 19.11 10.35
C GLY A 114 -9.11 18.10 10.21
N PHE A 115 -8.81 17.75 8.95
CA PHE A 115 -7.64 16.98 8.60
C PHE A 115 -6.36 17.80 8.83
N SER A 116 -5.27 17.14 9.24
CA SER A 116 -3.97 17.81 9.30
C SER A 116 -3.56 18.33 7.92
N ARG A 117 -2.80 19.42 7.88
CA ARG A 117 -2.31 20.02 6.63
C ARG A 117 -1.56 18.98 5.76
N ASN A 118 -0.74 18.13 6.38
CA ASN A 118 0.03 17.10 5.68
C ASN A 118 -0.87 16.02 5.08
N THR A 119 -1.94 15.64 5.79
CA THR A 119 -2.94 14.68 5.27
C THR A 119 -3.66 15.25 4.05
N LEU A 120 -4.09 16.51 4.10
CA LEU A 120 -4.74 17.17 2.97
C LEU A 120 -3.80 17.32 1.77
N ILE A 121 -2.53 17.66 2.00
CA ILE A 121 -1.51 17.71 0.94
C ILE A 121 -1.33 16.31 0.34
N GLY A 122 -1.18 15.27 1.16
CA GLY A 122 -1.02 13.89 0.68
C GLY A 122 -2.21 13.41 -0.15
N ILE A 123 -3.44 13.69 0.29
CA ILE A 123 -4.67 13.39 -0.46
C ILE A 123 -4.71 14.18 -1.78
N GLY A 124 -4.35 15.47 -1.75
CA GLY A 124 -4.33 16.32 -2.93
C GLY A 124 -3.31 15.86 -3.97
N VAL A 125 -2.10 15.48 -3.54
CA VAL A 125 -1.07 14.89 -4.40
C VAL A 125 -1.56 13.57 -5.00
N LEU A 126 -2.19 12.71 -4.19
CA LEU A 126 -2.73 11.44 -4.66
C LEU A 126 -3.84 11.65 -5.71
N ALA A 127 -4.78 12.55 -5.45
CA ALA A 127 -5.84 12.90 -6.40
C ALA A 127 -5.26 13.47 -7.71
N PHE A 128 -4.26 14.34 -7.61
CA PHE A 128 -3.57 14.89 -8.77
C PHE A 128 -2.84 13.81 -9.58
N ALA A 129 -2.14 12.88 -8.91
CA ALA A 129 -1.48 11.75 -9.56
C ALA A 129 -2.49 10.83 -10.29
N ILE A 130 -3.67 10.59 -9.71
CA ILE A 130 -4.75 9.82 -10.34
C ILE A 130 -5.26 10.49 -11.61
N VAL A 131 -5.35 11.83 -11.63
CA VAL A 131 -5.78 12.58 -12.82
C VAL A 131 -4.74 12.48 -13.94
N LEU A 132 -3.44 12.52 -13.59
CA LEU A 132 -2.33 12.41 -14.54
C LEU A 132 -2.19 11.02 -15.15
N LEU A 133 -2.57 9.96 -14.43
CA LEU A 133 -2.50 8.59 -14.92
C LEU A 133 -3.34 8.42 -16.21
N PRO A 134 -2.83 7.77 -17.28
CA PRO A 134 -3.55 7.58 -18.54
C PRO A 134 -4.58 6.43 -18.43
N LEU A 135 -5.56 6.58 -17.54
CA LEU A 135 -6.65 5.63 -17.34
C LEU A 135 -7.90 6.02 -18.15
N PRO A 136 -8.76 5.06 -18.53
CA PRO A 136 -10.07 5.36 -19.08
C PRO A 136 -10.86 6.31 -18.18
N THR A 137 -11.53 7.30 -18.76
CA THR A 137 -12.39 8.27 -18.08
C THR A 137 -13.38 7.64 -17.07
N PRO A 138 -14.09 6.54 -17.38
CA PRO A 138 -14.98 5.91 -16.39
C PRO A 138 -14.23 5.37 -15.17
N ASN A 139 -13.04 4.80 -15.36
CA ASN A 139 -12.23 4.26 -14.26
C ASN A 139 -11.67 5.40 -13.39
N LYS A 140 -11.25 6.52 -13.98
CA LYS A 140 -10.85 7.72 -13.22
C LYS A 140 -11.96 8.21 -12.31
N ALA A 141 -13.19 8.30 -12.83
CA ALA A 141 -14.35 8.73 -12.05
C ALA A 141 -14.63 7.78 -10.87
N MET A 142 -14.54 6.46 -11.09
CA MET A 142 -14.71 5.48 -10.02
C MET A 142 -13.63 5.59 -8.93
N ILE A 143 -12.35 5.74 -9.31
CA ILE A 143 -11.25 5.88 -8.33
C ILE A 143 -11.41 7.17 -7.52
N LEU A 144 -11.73 8.29 -8.17
CA LEU A 144 -11.99 9.56 -7.48
C LEU A 144 -13.23 9.49 -6.59
N GLY A 145 -14.26 8.76 -7.00
CA GLY A 145 -15.43 8.48 -6.17
C GLY A 145 -15.09 7.68 -4.92
N ILE A 146 -14.27 6.62 -5.07
CA ILE A 146 -13.77 5.81 -3.95
C ILE A 146 -12.88 6.64 -3.01
N LEU A 147 -12.01 7.49 -3.55
CA LEU A 147 -11.21 8.41 -2.75
C LEU A 147 -12.11 9.36 -1.96
N SER A 148 -13.13 9.94 -2.60
CA SER A 148 -14.10 10.81 -1.95
C SER A 148 -14.88 10.08 -0.86
N LEU A 149 -15.24 8.82 -1.10
CA LEU A 149 -15.88 7.95 -0.11
C LEU A 149 -14.96 7.64 1.07
N ALA A 150 -13.66 7.43 0.84
CA ALA A 150 -12.66 7.24 1.89
C ALA A 150 -12.60 8.47 2.81
N LEU A 151 -12.59 9.67 2.23
CA LEU A 151 -12.57 10.93 2.95
C LEU A 151 -13.87 11.17 3.73
N GLY A 152 -15.01 10.91 3.09
CA GLY A 152 -16.32 10.96 3.74
C GLY A 152 -16.42 9.96 4.90
N GLY A 153 -15.97 8.73 4.70
CA GLY A 153 -15.86 7.71 5.73
C GLY A 153 -14.96 8.15 6.88
N CYS A 154 -13.78 8.71 6.58
CA CYS A 154 -12.88 9.24 7.60
C CYS A 154 -13.51 10.38 8.39
N PHE A 155 -14.16 11.33 7.73
CA PHE A 155 -14.87 12.42 8.38
C PHE A 155 -16.03 11.92 9.26
N LEU A 156 -16.82 10.95 8.78
CA LEU A 156 -17.90 10.33 9.54
C LEU A 156 -17.39 9.52 10.73
N GLY A 157 -16.28 8.80 10.58
CA GLY A 157 -15.62 8.09 11.68
C GLY A 157 -15.20 9.05 12.78
N ARG A 158 -14.64 10.21 12.38
CA ARG A 158 -14.29 11.28 13.31
C ARG A 158 -15.50 11.85 14.05
N LEU A 159 -16.58 12.14 13.32
CA LEU A 159 -17.82 12.64 13.91
C LEU A 159 -18.48 11.61 14.84
N GLY A 160 -18.42 10.33 14.44
CA GLY A 160 -19.01 9.20 15.15
C GLY A 160 -18.41 8.99 16.53
N VAL A 161 -17.09 9.12 16.68
CA VAL A 161 -16.40 9.02 17.99
C VAL A 161 -16.93 10.03 19.01
N ARG A 162 -17.34 11.22 18.57
CA ARG A 162 -17.86 12.26 19.48
C ARG A 162 -19.31 12.04 19.89
N LYS A 163 -20.14 11.54 18.96
CA LYS A 163 -21.60 11.43 19.15
C LYS A 163 -22.05 10.05 19.63
N LEU A 164 -21.31 9.00 19.31
CA LEU A 164 -21.68 7.62 19.57
C LEU A 164 -20.58 6.91 20.36
N PRO A 165 -20.76 6.67 21.67
CA PRO A 165 -19.76 5.99 22.50
C PRO A 165 -19.51 4.54 22.07
N ALA A 166 -20.42 3.94 21.30
CA ALA A 166 -20.31 2.58 20.76
C ALA A 166 -19.83 2.51 19.29
N ILE A 167 -19.28 3.59 18.73
CA ILE A 167 -18.87 3.63 17.31
C ILE A 167 -17.85 2.52 16.97
N GLY A 168 -16.97 2.14 17.91
CA GLY A 168 -15.99 1.08 17.71
C GLY A 168 -16.65 -0.28 17.41
N SER A 169 -17.67 -0.65 18.19
CA SER A 169 -18.44 -1.88 17.98
C SER A 169 -19.24 -1.83 16.67
N VAL A 170 -19.75 -0.66 16.29
CA VAL A 170 -20.44 -0.45 15.01
C VAL A 170 -19.48 -0.64 13.83
N VAL A 171 -18.27 -0.07 13.90
CA VAL A 171 -17.24 -0.24 12.86
C VAL A 171 -16.77 -1.70 12.78
N ALA A 172 -16.61 -2.38 13.91
CA ALA A 172 -16.30 -3.82 13.92
C ALA A 172 -17.42 -4.65 13.27
N GLY A 173 -18.69 -4.36 13.59
CA GLY A 173 -19.84 -4.96 12.93
C GLY A 173 -19.89 -4.67 11.42
N ALA A 174 -19.56 -3.44 11.02
CA ALA A 174 -19.47 -3.05 9.62
C ALA A 174 -18.40 -3.83 8.86
N TRP A 175 -17.25 -4.13 9.48
CA TRP A 175 -16.24 -5.01 8.89
C TRP A 175 -16.76 -6.43 8.67
N ILE A 176 -17.44 -7.03 9.65
CA ILE A 176 -18.02 -8.37 9.52
C ILE A 176 -19.07 -8.42 8.42
N ILE A 177 -19.98 -7.44 8.38
CA ILE A 177 -20.99 -7.33 7.35
C ILE A 177 -20.35 -7.12 5.98
N SER A 178 -19.33 -6.25 5.88
CA SER A 178 -18.61 -6.02 4.63
C SER A 178 -17.96 -7.30 4.12
N PHE A 179 -17.43 -8.15 4.99
CA PHE A 179 -16.83 -9.41 4.60
C PHE A 179 -17.85 -10.35 3.95
N ILE A 180 -19.03 -10.51 4.57
CA ILE A 180 -20.12 -11.32 4.02
C ILE A 180 -20.60 -10.75 2.68
N LEU A 181 -20.74 -9.43 2.59
CA LEU A 181 -21.11 -8.75 1.35
C LEU A 181 -20.08 -8.96 0.24
N VAL A 182 -18.78 -8.87 0.54
CA VAL A 182 -17.72 -9.10 -0.46
C VAL A 182 -17.79 -10.52 -1.00
N LEU A 183 -17.95 -11.53 -0.14
CA LEU A 183 -18.12 -12.91 -0.58
C LEU A 183 -19.35 -13.08 -1.48
N TRP A 184 -20.47 -12.47 -1.11
CA TRP A 184 -21.69 -12.50 -1.92
C TRP A 184 -21.53 -11.77 -3.27
N LEU A 185 -20.87 -10.62 -3.29
CA LEU A 185 -20.60 -9.88 -4.53
C LEU A 185 -19.64 -10.63 -5.47
N LEU A 186 -18.66 -11.36 -4.93
CA LEU A 186 -17.74 -12.18 -5.73
C LEU A 186 -18.40 -13.44 -6.28
N ALA A 187 -19.15 -14.16 -5.44
CA ALA A 187 -19.81 -15.40 -5.86
C ALA A 187 -21.05 -15.19 -6.71
N GLY A 188 -21.79 -14.10 -6.47
CA GLY A 188 -23.13 -13.92 -6.99
C GLY A 188 -24.18 -14.71 -6.21
N GLY A 189 -25.36 -14.90 -6.80
CA GLY A 189 -26.55 -15.47 -6.14
C GLY A 189 -27.60 -14.43 -5.78
N PHE A 190 -28.80 -14.86 -5.39
CA PHE A 190 -29.96 -13.98 -5.10
C PHE A 190 -30.23 -12.94 -6.20
N GLY A 191 -30.32 -13.38 -7.47
CA GLY A 191 -30.61 -12.53 -8.62
C GLY A 191 -29.38 -11.94 -9.32
N LEU A 192 -28.18 -12.08 -8.74
CA LEU A 192 -26.92 -11.79 -9.43
C LEU A 192 -26.42 -13.02 -10.19
N GLN A 193 -25.87 -12.80 -11.40
CA GLN A 193 -25.19 -13.85 -12.15
C GLN A 193 -24.08 -14.49 -11.30
N THR A 194 -24.11 -15.83 -11.20
CA THR A 194 -23.12 -16.61 -10.45
C THR A 194 -21.80 -16.65 -11.22
N VAL A 195 -20.70 -16.31 -10.57
CA VAL A 195 -19.35 -16.38 -11.16
C VAL A 195 -18.59 -17.53 -10.50
N GLY A 196 -18.13 -18.47 -11.33
CA GLY A 196 -17.33 -19.60 -10.86
C GLY A 196 -16.05 -19.15 -10.14
N THR A 197 -15.71 -19.86 -9.07
CA THR A 197 -14.50 -19.60 -8.25
C THR A 197 -13.21 -19.83 -9.04
N ASP A 198 -13.27 -20.56 -10.15
CA ASP A 198 -12.19 -20.76 -11.11
C ASP A 198 -11.81 -19.47 -11.87
N LEU A 199 -12.71 -18.49 -11.91
CA LEU A 199 -12.50 -17.20 -12.55
C LEU A 199 -11.97 -16.13 -11.58
N TRP A 200 -11.99 -16.41 -10.27
CA TRP A 200 -11.50 -15.52 -9.23
C TRP A 200 -9.97 -15.57 -9.24
N ASN A 201 -9.34 -14.92 -10.22
CA ASN A 201 -7.89 -14.88 -10.34
C ASN A 201 -7.38 -13.44 -10.28
N GLY A 202 -6.07 -13.29 -10.32
CA GLY A 202 -5.40 -11.99 -10.38
C GLY A 202 -5.17 -11.36 -9.01
N LEU A 203 -4.75 -10.09 -9.04
CA LEU A 203 -4.36 -9.32 -7.87
C LEU A 203 -5.51 -9.19 -6.86
N LEU A 204 -6.75 -9.13 -7.32
CA LEU A 204 -7.93 -9.05 -6.45
C LEU A 204 -8.03 -10.26 -5.52
N LEU A 205 -7.84 -11.49 -6.02
CA LEU A 205 -7.86 -12.69 -5.16
C LEU A 205 -6.68 -12.67 -4.19
N THR A 206 -5.49 -12.29 -4.65
CA THR A 206 -4.30 -12.21 -3.78
C THR A 206 -4.50 -11.21 -2.64
N ILE A 207 -5.01 -10.01 -2.93
CA ILE A 207 -5.28 -8.99 -1.90
C ILE A 207 -6.39 -9.46 -0.96
N PHE A 208 -7.45 -10.08 -1.49
CA PHE A 208 -8.53 -10.61 -0.68
C PHE A 208 -8.03 -11.69 0.30
N MET A 209 -7.31 -12.68 -0.21
CA MET A 209 -6.72 -13.76 0.59
C MET A 209 -5.72 -13.21 1.61
N ALA A 210 -4.82 -12.31 1.19
CA ALA A 210 -3.87 -11.67 2.10
C ALA A 210 -4.57 -10.90 3.22
N SER A 211 -5.64 -10.17 2.91
CA SER A 211 -6.42 -9.43 3.90
C SER A 211 -7.06 -10.36 4.93
N ILE A 212 -7.66 -11.47 4.48
CA ILE A 212 -8.20 -12.50 5.39
C ILE A 212 -7.09 -13.11 6.24
N SER A 213 -5.96 -13.47 5.63
CA SER A 213 -4.84 -14.05 6.34
C SER A 213 -4.32 -13.12 7.44
N ILE A 214 -4.14 -11.83 7.15
CA ILE A 214 -3.72 -10.84 8.14
C ILE A 214 -4.78 -10.69 9.24
N GLY A 215 -6.05 -10.56 8.84
CA GLY A 215 -7.18 -10.40 9.76
C GLY A 215 -7.35 -11.57 10.72
N LEU A 216 -7.10 -12.80 10.27
CA LEU A 216 -7.15 -14.01 11.11
C LEU A 216 -5.85 -14.25 11.88
N SER A 217 -4.69 -13.92 11.30
CA SER A 217 -3.38 -14.18 11.93
C SER A 217 -3.16 -13.35 13.19
N PHE A 218 -3.71 -12.13 13.26
CA PHE A 218 -3.56 -11.28 14.44
C PHE A 218 -4.25 -11.85 15.70
N PRO A 219 -5.57 -12.15 15.69
CA PRO A 219 -6.24 -12.74 16.85
C PRO A 219 -5.69 -14.14 17.17
N LEU A 220 -5.39 -14.96 16.16
CA LEU A 220 -4.76 -16.27 16.39
C LEU A 220 -3.38 -16.13 17.05
N GLY A 221 -2.57 -15.17 16.59
CA GLY A 221 -1.26 -14.87 17.18
C GLY A 221 -1.37 -14.43 18.64
N ILE A 222 -2.36 -13.59 18.98
CA ILE A 222 -2.63 -13.18 20.37
C ILE A 222 -3.06 -14.38 21.20
N ILE A 223 -3.95 -15.24 20.71
CA ILE A 223 -4.40 -16.44 21.42
C ILE A 223 -3.21 -17.35 21.74
N PHE A 224 -2.31 -17.59 20.77
CA PHE A 224 -1.11 -18.39 21.02
C PHE A 224 -0.11 -17.71 21.96
N ALA A 225 0.03 -16.38 21.87
CA ALA A 225 0.90 -15.61 22.77
C ALA A 225 0.41 -15.66 24.22
N LEU A 226 -0.91 -15.50 24.43
CA LEU A 226 -1.57 -15.65 25.73
C LEU A 226 -1.51 -17.10 26.23
N GLY A 227 -1.67 -18.08 25.34
CA GLY A 227 -1.49 -19.50 25.66
C GLY A 227 -0.09 -19.84 26.18
N ARG A 228 0.95 -19.13 25.70
CA ARG A 228 2.32 -19.26 26.22
C ARG A 228 2.55 -18.56 27.57
N GLN A 229 1.74 -17.54 27.88
CA GLN A 229 1.79 -16.83 29.18
C GLN A 229 0.83 -17.41 30.22
N SER A 230 0.07 -18.45 29.88
CA SER A 230 -0.79 -19.18 30.81
C SER A 230 0.07 -19.96 31.80
N SER A 231 0.58 -19.27 32.81
CA SER A 231 1.04 -19.86 34.05
C SER A 231 -0.17 -20.45 34.78
N LEU A 232 -0.49 -21.70 34.47
CA LEU A 232 -0.96 -22.63 35.50
C LEU A 232 0.28 -23.41 35.99
N PRO A 233 0.29 -23.88 37.25
CA PRO A 233 1.37 -24.72 37.79
C PRO A 233 1.66 -25.95 36.92
#